data_AF-A0AB35MDS3-F1
#
_entry.id   AF-A0AB35MDS3-F1
#
_cell.length_a   1.000
_cell.length_b   1.000
_cell.length_c   1.000
_cell.angle_alpha   90.00
_cell.angle_beta   90.00
_cell.angle_gamma   90.00
#
_symmetry.space_group_name_H-M   'P 1'
#
loop_
_entity.id
_entity.type
_entity.pdbx_description
1 polymer ?
#
loop_
_entity_poly.entity_id
_entity_poly.type
_entity_poly.pdbx_seq_one_letter_code
_entity_poly.pdbx_strand_id
1 'polypeptide(L)'
;MTASTKRTASSRALHHPASLRLHIEAICPEYAALPIKKRARLAGILQSAMFRQHRHKLDDSLQVLHHEMLRASFGSGGFARLNDVLGWFAVEILPSNARHTAAGWRLTDVGQSILDSYLSAVHGAGVGRMEDHDGKPVRSPRSAIASNTVTGSKSRFRGCSMLAAVDVDGDALEALSQAAEAFLDGKPCPAGSERDFAAWKAIAADTGTKGGIHKARARAELVRRQSRYMLEAARQSGVAGFVLPLVYIEATSGRLYSEGNPSIQGACREVKHAALNGCHEYDLENAHYQILRQMAPECRLPAVDTYLSNKSATRQAIADEARVTIKQAKTVIISLIYGAELKPFKGCAIADEVGVAAAARICASPTMRALNADVTAARAAIVEKFSGDHRKGGVVVNTAGRELTLGSKVKDRHILAHILQGAESECLRACMDVAGGALVLPQHDGFASRVGLDMGKLSNAIRLRTGFDLELSHEVL
;
A
#
# COMPACT_ATOMS: atom_id res chain seq x y z
N MET A 1 1.43 1.28 11.84
CA MET A 1 2.87 1.15 12.18
C MET A 1 3.62 0.62 10.97
N THR A 2 3.94 1.48 10.02
CA THR A 2 5.07 1.25 9.12
C THR A 2 6.25 1.92 9.81
N ALA A 3 7.01 1.13 10.57
CA ALA A 3 8.34 1.58 10.95
C ALA A 3 9.04 1.87 9.63
N SER A 4 9.27 3.16 9.35
CA SER A 4 10.23 3.64 8.38
C SER A 4 11.57 3.04 8.80
N THR A 5 11.85 1.83 8.33
CA THR A 5 13.04 1.07 8.69
C THR A 5 14.25 1.83 8.16
N LYS A 6 15.08 2.21 9.13
CA LYS A 6 16.45 2.71 8.93
C LYS A 6 17.20 1.73 8.02
N ARG A 7 17.93 2.29 7.06
CA ARG A 7 18.70 1.68 5.95
C ARG A 7 17.92 1.28 4.69
N THR A 8 18.26 2.02 3.61
CA THR A 8 18.38 1.57 2.21
C THR A 8 17.14 1.30 1.36
N ALA A 9 15.93 1.68 1.77
CA ALA A 9 14.74 1.50 0.92
C ALA A 9 14.54 2.57 -0.19
N SER A 10 15.43 3.56 -0.35
CA SER A 10 15.14 4.73 -1.18
C SER A 10 16.00 4.91 -2.43
N SER A 11 17.07 4.13 -2.61
CA SER A 11 17.90 4.25 -3.81
C SER A 11 17.53 3.28 -4.92
N ARG A 12 16.90 2.12 -4.63
CA ARG A 12 16.90 0.99 -5.57
C ARG A 12 15.78 0.92 -6.60
N ALA A 13 14.67 1.65 -6.47
CA ALA A 13 13.51 1.32 -7.29
C ALA A 13 12.69 2.52 -7.81
N LEU A 14 13.33 3.65 -8.13
CA LEU A 14 12.67 4.74 -8.87
C LEU A 14 12.75 4.49 -10.39
N HIS A 15 12.16 3.38 -10.84
CA HIS A 15 12.06 3.08 -12.27
C HIS A 15 11.05 4.00 -12.93
N HIS A 16 11.36 4.49 -14.13
CA HIS A 16 10.49 5.38 -14.88
C HIS A 16 10.66 5.19 -16.40
N PRO A 17 9.62 5.46 -17.21
CA PRO A 17 9.75 5.49 -18.66
C PRO A 17 10.81 6.51 -19.08
N ALA A 18 11.71 6.14 -20.01
CA ALA A 18 12.69 7.09 -20.56
C ALA A 18 12.01 8.30 -21.19
N SER A 19 10.82 8.11 -21.77
CA SER A 19 10.00 9.17 -22.37
C SER A 19 9.60 10.23 -21.35
N LEU A 20 9.39 9.91 -20.06
CA LEU A 20 9.09 10.91 -19.04
C LEU A 20 10.27 11.88 -18.88
N ARG A 21 11.48 11.33 -18.77
CA ARG A 21 12.68 12.16 -18.67
C ARG A 21 12.87 13.02 -19.93
N LEU A 22 12.70 12.44 -21.11
CA LEU A 22 12.83 13.16 -22.40
C LEU A 22 11.77 14.26 -22.56
N HIS A 23 10.54 14.02 -22.11
CA HIS A 23 9.48 15.01 -22.11
C HIS A 23 9.83 16.20 -21.23
N ILE A 24 10.29 15.94 -20.00
CA ILE A 24 10.71 17.00 -19.08
C ILE A 24 11.89 17.79 -19.67
N GLU A 25 12.86 17.13 -20.32
CA GLU A 25 13.97 17.80 -21.00
C GLU A 25 13.50 18.78 -22.09
N ALA A 26 12.44 18.42 -22.82
CA ALA A 26 11.90 19.26 -23.87
C ALA A 26 11.19 20.52 -23.34
N ILE A 27 10.63 20.48 -22.14
CA ILE A 27 9.79 21.57 -21.60
C ILE A 27 10.44 22.33 -20.43
N CYS A 28 11.57 21.86 -19.88
CA CYS A 28 12.25 22.47 -18.74
C CYS A 28 13.78 22.52 -18.99
N PRO A 29 14.30 23.64 -19.51
CA PRO A 29 15.73 23.82 -19.79
C PRO A 29 16.63 23.66 -18.56
N GLU A 30 16.18 24.12 -17.39
CA GLU A 30 16.90 24.01 -16.13
C GLU A 30 17.11 22.54 -15.72
N TYR A 31 16.11 21.70 -16.00
CA TYR A 31 16.22 20.26 -15.82
C TYR A 31 17.13 19.62 -16.87
N ALA A 32 17.01 20.01 -18.14
CA ALA A 32 17.82 19.48 -19.24
C ALA A 32 19.33 19.72 -19.03
N ALA A 33 19.69 20.83 -18.38
CA ALA A 33 21.07 21.17 -18.04
C ALA A 33 21.70 20.27 -16.96
N LEU A 34 20.91 19.44 -16.27
CA LEU A 34 21.41 18.58 -15.19
C LEU A 34 22.15 17.34 -15.71
N PRO A 35 23.14 16.81 -14.95
CA PRO A 35 23.71 15.49 -15.22
C PRO A 35 22.63 14.41 -15.30
N ILE A 36 22.81 13.44 -16.20
CA ILE A 36 21.81 12.39 -16.50
C ILE A 36 21.30 11.67 -15.24
N LYS A 37 22.17 11.37 -14.28
CA LYS A 37 21.78 10.73 -13.01
C LYS A 37 20.82 11.59 -12.19
N LYS A 38 21.02 12.91 -12.14
CA LYS A 38 20.13 13.82 -11.41
C LYS A 38 18.79 13.95 -12.12
N ARG A 39 18.79 13.98 -13.45
CA ARG A 39 17.57 13.95 -14.27
C ARG A 39 16.75 12.69 -13.97
N ALA A 40 17.34 11.51 -14.16
CA ALA A 40 16.71 10.23 -13.89
C ALA A 40 16.15 10.11 -12.45
N ARG A 41 16.91 10.56 -11.44
CA ARG A 41 16.44 10.61 -10.05
C ARG A 41 15.21 11.49 -9.87
N LEU A 42 15.22 12.69 -10.45
CA LEU A 42 14.10 13.62 -10.34
C LEU A 42 12.86 13.12 -11.05
N ALA A 43 12.98 12.57 -12.26
CA ALA A 43 11.86 11.95 -12.98
C ALA A 43 11.24 10.82 -12.15
N GLY A 44 12.06 9.97 -11.56
CA GLY A 44 11.63 8.91 -10.66
C GLY A 44 10.92 9.42 -9.39
N ILE A 45 11.42 10.49 -8.76
CA ILE A 45 10.76 11.13 -7.60
C ILE A 45 9.40 11.71 -8.02
N LEU A 46 9.35 12.45 -9.12
CA LEU A 46 8.14 13.05 -9.66
C LEU A 46 7.07 11.98 -9.89
N GLN A 47 7.48 10.86 -10.48
CA GLN A 47 6.60 9.73 -10.73
C GLN A 47 6.11 9.03 -9.46
N SER A 48 6.95 8.90 -8.44
CA SER A 48 6.57 8.22 -7.19
C SER A 48 5.36 8.87 -6.49
N ALA A 49 5.12 10.16 -6.76
CA ALA A 49 3.94 10.87 -6.30
C ALA A 49 2.63 10.28 -6.86
N MET A 50 2.65 9.67 -8.06
CA MET A 50 1.46 9.08 -8.69
C MET A 50 1.00 7.77 -8.02
N PHE A 51 1.94 6.99 -7.48
CA PHE A 51 1.65 5.67 -6.88
C PHE A 51 1.55 5.71 -5.35
N ARG A 52 1.72 6.90 -4.74
CA ARG A 52 1.67 7.09 -3.28
C ARG A 52 2.52 6.06 -2.51
N GLN A 53 3.70 5.69 -3.05
CA GLN A 53 4.53 4.63 -2.47
C GLN A 53 5.07 5.01 -1.09
N HIS A 54 5.39 6.29 -0.89
CA HIS A 54 5.97 6.80 0.34
C HIS A 54 5.02 7.78 1.01
N ARG A 55 3.84 7.32 1.45
CA ARG A 55 2.87 8.22 2.12
C ARG A 55 3.44 8.76 3.41
N HIS A 56 3.19 10.05 3.66
CA HIS A 56 3.51 10.63 4.94
C HIS A 56 2.55 10.11 6.01
N LYS A 57 3.09 9.78 7.18
CA LYS A 57 2.31 9.10 8.25
C LYS A 57 1.21 9.96 8.87
N LEU A 58 1.30 11.28 8.74
CA LEU A 58 0.30 12.22 9.28
C LEU A 58 -0.69 12.72 8.22
N ASP A 59 -0.33 12.60 6.94
CA ASP A 59 -1.16 13.07 5.83
C ASP A 59 -0.87 12.19 4.62
N ASP A 60 -1.84 11.37 4.23
CA ASP A 60 -1.67 10.37 3.18
C ASP A 60 -1.72 10.96 1.75
N SER A 61 -2.00 12.26 1.63
CA SER A 61 -1.87 13.03 0.39
C SER A 61 -0.44 13.50 0.14
N LEU A 62 0.41 13.52 1.17
CA LEU A 62 1.81 13.92 1.08
C LEU A 62 2.74 12.72 0.88
N GLN A 63 3.87 12.96 0.23
CA GLN A 63 4.93 11.97 0.07
C GLN A 63 6.13 12.25 1.00
N VAL A 64 6.85 11.19 1.35
CA VAL A 64 8.10 11.24 2.12
C VAL A 64 9.27 11.13 1.18
N LEU A 65 10.04 12.21 1.06
CA LEU A 65 11.34 12.21 0.41
C LEU A 65 12.42 12.11 1.50
N HIS A 66 12.96 10.91 1.70
CA HIS A 66 13.88 10.65 2.81
C HIS A 66 15.20 11.41 2.63
N HIS A 67 15.67 12.09 3.67
CA HIS A 67 16.86 12.95 3.62
C HIS A 67 18.15 12.21 3.16
N GLU A 68 18.35 10.95 3.56
CA GLU A 68 19.50 10.16 3.09
C GLU A 68 19.45 9.91 1.59
N MET A 69 18.27 9.69 1.01
CA MET A 69 18.07 9.53 -0.43
C MET A 69 18.45 10.80 -1.17
N LEU A 70 17.93 11.92 -0.68
CA LEU A 70 18.16 13.24 -1.26
C LEU A 70 19.65 13.60 -1.17
N ARG A 71 20.28 13.33 -0.03
CA ARG A 71 21.72 13.56 0.16
C ARG A 71 22.56 12.66 -0.75
N ALA A 72 22.23 11.37 -0.87
CA ALA A 72 22.95 10.45 -1.74
C ALA A 72 22.81 10.81 -3.22
N SER A 73 21.65 11.34 -3.63
CA SER A 73 21.34 11.63 -5.04
C SER A 73 21.78 13.03 -5.48
N PHE A 74 21.68 14.02 -4.59
CA PHE A 74 21.88 15.44 -4.93
C PHE A 74 22.98 16.13 -4.11
N GLY A 75 23.56 15.45 -3.12
CA GLY A 75 24.48 16.04 -2.16
C GLY A 75 23.77 16.82 -1.05
N SER A 76 24.54 17.35 -0.09
CA SER A 76 24.00 18.13 1.03
C SER A 76 23.35 19.43 0.53
N GLY A 77 22.06 19.62 0.84
CA GLY A 77 21.26 20.77 0.38
C GLY A 77 21.04 20.87 -1.13
N GLY A 78 21.54 19.91 -1.93
CA GLY A 78 21.49 20.00 -3.39
C GLY A 78 20.08 19.86 -3.95
N PHE A 79 19.24 19.03 -3.32
CA PHE A 79 17.84 18.91 -3.71
C PHE A 79 17.06 20.20 -3.44
N ALA A 80 17.25 20.84 -2.27
CA ALA A 80 16.57 22.09 -1.92
C ALA A 80 16.91 23.20 -2.94
N ARG A 81 18.20 23.46 -3.18
CA ARG A 81 18.64 24.46 -4.17
C ARG A 81 18.09 24.18 -5.56
N LEU A 82 18.01 22.91 -5.96
CA LEU A 82 17.46 22.53 -7.26
C LEU A 82 15.95 22.76 -7.31
N ASN A 83 15.24 22.42 -6.24
CA ASN A 83 13.81 22.62 -6.14
C ASN A 83 13.42 24.10 -5.99
N ASP A 84 14.31 24.96 -5.47
CA ASP A 84 14.10 26.42 -5.46
C ASP A 84 14.04 26.99 -6.89
N VAL A 85 14.77 26.37 -7.83
CA VAL A 85 14.75 26.74 -9.26
C VAL A 85 13.56 26.09 -9.96
N LEU A 86 13.37 24.78 -9.78
CA LEU A 86 12.35 24.02 -10.50
C LEU A 86 10.92 24.27 -9.98
N GLY A 87 10.78 24.50 -8.68
CA GLY A 87 9.49 24.75 -8.03
C GLY A 87 8.53 23.56 -8.03
N TRP A 88 9.00 22.31 -8.19
CA TRP A 88 8.13 21.14 -8.37
C TRP A 88 7.53 20.60 -7.07
N PHE A 89 8.22 20.78 -5.95
CA PHE A 89 7.81 20.22 -4.66
C PHE A 89 7.68 21.33 -3.60
N ALA A 90 6.68 21.21 -2.73
CA ALA A 90 6.51 22.06 -1.57
C ALA A 90 6.53 21.23 -0.29
N VAL A 91 7.22 21.71 0.76
CA VAL A 91 7.17 21.09 2.08
C VAL A 91 5.94 21.61 2.81
N GLU A 92 5.01 20.73 3.14
CA GLU A 92 3.82 21.09 3.94
C GLU A 92 3.96 20.67 5.40
N ILE A 93 4.73 19.60 5.65
CA ILE A 93 5.04 19.15 7.01
C ILE A 93 6.53 19.18 7.20
N LEU A 94 6.99 19.99 8.15
CA LEU A 94 8.39 20.01 8.54
C LEU A 94 8.78 18.72 9.28
N PRO A 95 10.02 18.22 9.08
CA PRO A 95 10.51 17.07 9.82
C PRO A 95 10.60 17.42 11.32
N SER A 96 10.28 16.46 12.18
CA SER A 96 10.35 16.66 13.63
C SER A 96 11.06 15.49 14.30
N ASN A 97 12.16 15.78 14.98
CA ASN A 97 12.86 14.81 15.81
C ASN A 97 11.99 14.37 17.00
N ALA A 98 11.25 15.30 17.61
CA ALA A 98 10.37 15.03 18.75
C ALA A 98 9.20 14.11 18.37
N ARG A 99 8.59 14.32 17.20
CA ARG A 99 7.48 13.48 16.71
C ARG A 99 7.94 12.30 15.85
N HIS A 100 9.24 12.15 15.65
CA HIS A 100 9.85 11.18 14.74
C HIS A 100 9.18 11.18 13.35
N THR A 101 8.92 12.39 12.80
CA THR A 101 8.27 12.59 11.50
C THR A 101 9.31 13.00 10.46
N ALA A 102 9.24 12.39 9.27
CA ALA A 102 9.95 12.91 8.11
C ALA A 102 9.27 14.19 7.58
N ALA A 103 9.89 14.85 6.62
CA ALA A 103 9.23 15.94 5.89
C ALA A 103 8.11 15.37 5.00
N GLY A 104 6.97 16.04 4.98
CA GLY A 104 5.85 15.76 4.07
C GLY A 104 5.89 16.72 2.90
N TRP A 105 6.05 16.17 1.69
CA TRP A 105 6.17 16.93 0.45
C TRP A 105 4.90 16.79 -0.37
N ARG A 106 4.39 17.91 -0.90
CA ARG A 106 3.35 17.96 -1.93
C ARG A 106 3.97 18.27 -3.28
N LEU A 107 3.37 17.77 -4.35
CA LEU A 107 3.64 18.27 -5.69
C LEU A 107 2.96 19.64 -5.88
N THR A 108 3.71 20.63 -6.35
CA THR A 108 3.15 21.94 -6.70
C THR A 108 2.35 21.86 -7.99
N ASP A 109 1.63 22.92 -8.33
CA ASP A 109 0.87 23.00 -9.58
C ASP A 109 1.82 22.93 -10.80
N VAL A 110 3.06 23.42 -10.66
CA VAL A 110 4.12 23.31 -11.67
C VAL A 110 4.57 21.85 -11.84
N GLY A 111 4.86 21.16 -10.73
CA GLY A 111 5.23 19.74 -10.81
C GLY A 111 4.08 18.89 -11.37
N GLN A 112 2.84 19.25 -11.02
CA GLN A 112 1.64 18.56 -11.49
C GLN A 112 1.41 18.77 -12.99
N SER A 113 1.57 20.00 -13.49
CA SER A 113 1.37 20.29 -14.92
C SER A 113 2.37 19.56 -15.82
N ILE A 114 3.60 19.33 -15.35
CA ILE A 114 4.60 18.52 -16.06
C ILE A 114 4.12 17.09 -16.25
N LEU A 115 3.61 16.46 -15.18
CA LEU A 115 3.07 15.10 -15.25
C LEU A 115 1.84 15.02 -16.15
N ASP A 116 0.92 15.98 -16.00
CA ASP A 116 -0.31 15.99 -16.79
C ASP A 116 -0.03 16.23 -18.27
N SER A 117 0.93 17.11 -18.59
CA SER A 117 1.42 17.34 -19.96
C SER A 117 2.03 16.07 -20.55
N TYR A 118 2.90 15.39 -19.79
CA TYR A 118 3.50 14.12 -20.21
C TYR A 118 2.42 13.07 -20.52
N LEU A 119 1.51 12.83 -19.57
CA LEU A 119 0.46 11.82 -19.71
C LEU A 119 -0.58 12.17 -20.78
N SER A 120 -0.65 13.42 -21.21
CA SER A 120 -1.48 13.84 -22.36
C SER A 120 -0.75 13.64 -23.69
N ALA A 121 0.57 13.85 -23.72
CA ALA A 121 1.39 13.75 -24.93
C ALA A 121 1.71 12.30 -25.34
N VAL A 122 1.73 11.38 -24.38
CA VAL A 122 2.28 10.03 -24.57
C VAL A 122 1.23 9.01 -25.03
N HIS A 123 -0.02 9.42 -25.18
CA HIS A 123 -1.09 8.58 -25.70
C HIS A 123 -0.76 8.12 -27.14
N GLY A 124 -0.12 6.95 -27.27
CA GLY A 124 0.23 6.30 -28.55
C GLY A 124 1.71 6.32 -28.95
N ALA A 125 2.60 6.98 -28.21
CA ALA A 125 4.03 7.05 -28.55
C ALA A 125 4.80 5.85 -27.95
N GLY A 126 4.65 4.66 -28.53
CA GLY A 126 5.32 3.41 -28.10
C GLY A 126 6.84 3.37 -28.30
N VAL A 127 7.55 4.46 -28.03
CA VAL A 127 8.99 4.59 -28.26
C VAL A 127 9.69 4.85 -26.94
N GLY A 128 10.25 3.82 -26.34
CA GLY A 128 11.01 3.96 -25.10
C GLY A 128 11.35 2.65 -24.42
N ARG A 129 12.01 2.77 -23.27
CA ARG A 129 12.36 1.69 -22.35
C ARG A 129 12.20 2.21 -20.93
N MET A 130 11.94 1.32 -19.99
CA MET A 130 12.07 1.66 -18.58
C MET A 130 13.53 1.99 -18.24
N GLU A 131 13.76 3.06 -17.50
CA GLU A 131 15.06 3.49 -16.98
C GLU A 131 15.08 3.41 -15.46
N ASP A 132 16.22 3.01 -14.91
CA ASP A 132 16.49 3.07 -13.49
C ASP A 132 16.84 4.50 -13.05
N HIS A 133 17.11 4.63 -11.77
CA HIS A 133 17.42 5.90 -11.15
C HIS A 133 18.76 6.52 -11.58
N ASP A 134 19.63 5.77 -12.28
CA ASP A 134 20.88 6.25 -12.87
C ASP A 134 20.70 6.59 -14.36
N GLY A 135 19.49 6.41 -14.92
CA GLY A 135 19.17 6.59 -16.34
C GLY A 135 19.57 5.40 -17.20
N LYS A 136 19.80 4.23 -16.60
CA LYS A 136 20.16 3.00 -17.33
C LYS A 136 18.92 2.18 -17.66
N PRO A 137 18.88 1.47 -18.80
CA PRO A 137 17.80 0.53 -19.11
C PRO A 137 17.54 -0.45 -17.96
N VAL A 138 16.28 -0.54 -17.52
CA VAL A 138 15.81 -1.61 -16.65
C VAL A 138 15.74 -2.89 -17.47
N ARG A 139 16.37 -3.96 -16.99
CA ARG A 139 16.25 -5.29 -17.59
C ARG A 139 15.11 -6.03 -16.94
N SER A 140 14.41 -6.86 -17.72
CA SER A 140 13.38 -7.75 -17.19
C SER A 140 13.97 -8.62 -16.08
N PRO A 141 13.39 -8.59 -14.87
CA PRO A 141 13.89 -9.38 -13.76
C PRO A 141 13.76 -10.88 -14.05
N ARG A 142 14.76 -11.67 -13.64
CA ARG A 142 14.72 -13.14 -13.77
C ARG A 142 13.80 -13.80 -12.74
N SER A 143 13.49 -13.09 -11.66
CA SER A 143 12.68 -13.58 -10.54
C SER A 143 11.77 -12.45 -10.09
N ALA A 144 10.51 -12.80 -9.81
CA ALA A 144 9.54 -11.84 -9.30
C ALA A 144 9.81 -11.45 -7.85
N ILE A 145 10.66 -12.20 -7.14
CA ILE A 145 10.99 -11.92 -5.73
C ILE A 145 12.50 -11.71 -5.59
N ALA A 146 12.87 -10.64 -4.91
CA ALA A 146 14.24 -10.31 -4.58
C ALA A 146 14.87 -11.40 -3.71
N SER A 147 16.15 -11.71 -3.95
CA SER A 147 16.86 -12.76 -3.19
C SER A 147 17.06 -12.39 -1.71
N ASN A 148 17.07 -11.09 -1.42
CA ASN A 148 17.28 -10.54 -0.09
C ASN A 148 16.05 -9.74 0.36
N THR A 149 15.84 -9.70 1.67
CA THR A 149 14.87 -8.85 2.35
C THR A 149 15.29 -7.38 2.30
N VAL A 150 14.40 -6.49 2.77
CA VAL A 150 14.71 -5.06 2.96
C VAL A 150 15.90 -4.82 3.89
N THR A 151 16.24 -5.76 4.78
CA THR A 151 17.38 -5.65 5.71
C THR A 151 18.66 -6.30 5.18
N GLY A 152 18.61 -6.93 4.00
CA GLY A 152 19.74 -7.60 3.37
C GLY A 152 19.92 -9.07 3.75
N SER A 153 19.09 -9.62 4.64
CA SER A 153 19.05 -11.08 4.91
C SER A 153 18.42 -11.84 3.75
N LYS A 154 18.56 -13.17 3.69
CA LYS A 154 17.94 -13.97 2.62
C LYS A 154 16.40 -13.95 2.72
N SER A 155 15.73 -13.80 1.57
CA SER A 155 14.27 -13.96 1.52
C SER A 155 13.87 -15.43 1.65
N ARG A 156 12.79 -15.69 2.37
CA ARG A 156 12.21 -17.04 2.53
C ARG A 156 11.36 -17.46 1.34
N PHE A 157 11.01 -16.52 0.47
CA PHE A 157 10.23 -16.77 -0.75
C PHE A 157 11.12 -17.15 -1.94
N ARG A 158 12.41 -17.42 -1.70
CA ARG A 158 13.32 -17.87 -2.76
C ARG A 158 12.81 -19.18 -3.35
N GLY A 159 12.58 -19.19 -4.66
CA GLY A 159 12.05 -20.37 -5.36
C GLY A 159 10.53 -20.43 -5.44
N CYS A 160 9.80 -19.45 -4.89
CA CYS A 160 8.38 -19.29 -5.18
C CYS A 160 8.19 -19.11 -6.69
N SER A 161 7.32 -19.94 -7.28
CA SER A 161 7.01 -19.89 -8.71
C SER A 161 6.08 -18.71 -8.98
N MET A 162 6.64 -17.51 -9.13
CA MET A 162 5.89 -16.30 -9.47
C MET A 162 6.55 -15.64 -10.66
N LEU A 163 5.72 -15.19 -11.61
CA LEU A 163 6.23 -14.56 -12.83
C LEU A 163 6.66 -13.14 -12.54
N ALA A 164 7.86 -12.80 -13.02
CA ALA A 164 8.43 -11.47 -12.87
C ALA A 164 7.89 -10.48 -13.91
N ALA A 165 7.17 -11.00 -14.90
CA ALA A 165 6.51 -10.27 -15.98
C ALA A 165 5.02 -10.60 -15.89
N VAL A 166 4.21 -9.58 -15.56
CA VAL A 166 2.77 -9.73 -15.35
C VAL A 166 2.05 -9.05 -16.50
N ASP A 167 1.23 -9.81 -17.21
CA ASP A 167 0.33 -9.29 -18.24
C ASP A 167 -0.74 -8.43 -17.55
N VAL A 168 -0.95 -7.23 -18.08
CA VAL A 168 -2.05 -6.36 -17.66
C VAL A 168 -3.02 -6.17 -18.81
N ASP A 169 -4.31 -6.01 -18.49
CA ASP A 169 -5.33 -5.73 -19.49
C ASP A 169 -5.25 -4.25 -19.91
N GLY A 170 -4.56 -4.03 -21.03
CA GLY A 170 -4.37 -2.69 -21.58
C GLY A 170 -5.67 -2.06 -22.10
N ASP A 171 -6.59 -2.85 -22.62
CA ASP A 171 -7.85 -2.33 -23.15
C ASP A 171 -8.75 -1.86 -21.99
N ALA A 172 -8.82 -2.63 -20.90
CA ALA A 172 -9.53 -2.23 -19.69
C ALA A 172 -8.91 -0.98 -19.03
N LEU A 173 -7.58 -0.89 -18.98
CA LEU A 173 -6.89 0.30 -18.45
C LEU A 173 -7.14 1.55 -19.29
N GLU A 174 -7.18 1.40 -20.61
CA GLU A 174 -7.48 2.47 -21.57
C GLU A 174 -8.92 2.94 -21.40
N ALA A 175 -9.88 2.01 -21.37
CA ALA A 175 -11.29 2.31 -21.13
C ALA A 175 -11.51 3.03 -19.79
N LEU A 176 -10.85 2.57 -18.72
CA LEU A 176 -10.91 3.21 -17.40
C LEU A 176 -10.32 4.63 -17.43
N SER A 177 -9.24 4.86 -18.18
CA SER A 177 -8.65 6.20 -18.34
C SER A 177 -9.63 7.16 -19.02
N GLN A 178 -10.28 6.70 -20.11
CA GLN A 178 -11.27 7.47 -20.85
C GLN A 178 -12.51 7.75 -20.00
N ALA A 179 -12.94 6.78 -19.17
CA ALA A 179 -14.01 6.96 -18.20
C ALA A 179 -13.69 8.05 -17.18
N ALA A 180 -12.49 8.03 -16.60
CA ALA A 180 -12.06 9.04 -15.66
C ALA A 180 -12.01 10.44 -16.29
N GLU A 181 -11.54 10.54 -17.54
CA GLU A 181 -11.53 11.80 -18.30
C GLU A 181 -12.94 12.30 -18.59
N ALA A 182 -13.85 11.44 -19.04
CA ALA A 182 -15.26 11.80 -19.26
C ALA A 182 -15.92 12.32 -17.97
N PHE A 183 -15.64 11.71 -16.82
CA PHE A 183 -16.14 12.19 -15.52
C PHE A 183 -15.58 13.56 -15.15
N LEU A 184 -14.27 13.79 -15.36
CA LEU A 184 -13.61 15.05 -15.08
C LEU A 184 -14.12 16.20 -15.96
N ASP A 185 -14.47 15.89 -17.21
CA ASP A 185 -15.01 16.82 -18.21
C ASP A 185 -16.53 17.05 -18.08
N GLY A 186 -17.22 16.30 -17.21
CA GLY A 186 -18.68 16.36 -17.09
C GLY A 186 -19.42 15.77 -18.30
N LYS A 187 -18.77 14.88 -19.05
CA LYS A 187 -19.34 14.17 -20.19
C LYS A 187 -20.20 12.97 -19.73
N PRO A 188 -21.09 12.43 -20.60
CA PRO A 188 -21.82 11.21 -20.32
C PRO A 188 -20.91 10.03 -19.97
N CYS A 189 -21.42 9.10 -19.16
CA CYS A 189 -20.70 7.87 -18.80
C CYS A 189 -20.47 7.02 -20.06
N PRO A 190 -19.22 6.65 -20.39
CA PRO A 190 -18.95 5.69 -21.45
C PRO A 190 -19.56 4.33 -21.11
N ALA A 191 -20.02 3.60 -22.13
CA ALA A 191 -20.58 2.26 -21.96
C ALA A 191 -19.56 1.32 -21.29
N GLY A 192 -20.01 0.53 -20.32
CA GLY A 192 -19.17 -0.40 -19.55
C GLY A 192 -18.40 0.23 -18.39
N SER A 193 -18.55 1.54 -18.16
CA SER A 193 -17.90 2.29 -17.05
C SER A 193 -18.88 2.69 -15.94
N GLU A 194 -20.09 2.12 -15.94
CA GLU A 194 -21.19 2.52 -15.06
C GLU A 194 -20.82 2.34 -13.58
N ARG A 195 -20.09 1.27 -13.26
CA ARG A 195 -19.64 0.96 -11.89
C ARG A 195 -18.73 2.06 -11.34
N ASP A 196 -17.71 2.45 -12.09
CA ASP A 196 -16.72 3.43 -11.64
C ASP A 196 -17.31 4.83 -11.59
N PHE A 197 -18.16 5.20 -12.56
CA PHE A 197 -18.93 6.44 -12.53
C PHE A 197 -19.87 6.51 -11.32
N ALA A 198 -20.60 5.44 -11.02
CA ALA A 198 -21.47 5.38 -9.86
C ALA A 198 -20.67 5.55 -8.56
N ALA A 199 -19.49 4.93 -8.47
CA ALA A 199 -18.60 5.09 -7.32
C ALA A 199 -18.12 6.54 -7.15
N TRP A 200 -17.69 7.21 -8.21
CA TRP A 200 -17.26 8.62 -8.12
C TRP A 200 -18.42 9.58 -7.85
N LYS A 201 -19.62 9.32 -8.40
CA LYS A 201 -20.83 10.06 -8.07
C LYS A 201 -21.22 9.88 -6.59
N ALA A 202 -21.09 8.67 -6.06
CA ALA A 202 -21.34 8.40 -4.64
C ALA A 202 -20.36 9.18 -3.75
N ILE A 203 -19.07 9.25 -4.12
CA ILE A 203 -18.09 10.10 -3.43
C ILE A 203 -18.51 11.58 -3.52
N ALA A 204 -18.96 12.03 -4.69
CA ALA A 204 -19.36 13.42 -4.89
C ALA A 204 -20.58 13.81 -4.04
N ALA A 205 -21.51 12.88 -3.84
CA ALA A 205 -22.72 13.06 -3.04
C ALA A 205 -22.49 12.92 -1.53
N ASP A 206 -21.39 12.31 -1.09
CA ASP A 206 -21.07 12.15 0.33
C ASP A 206 -20.72 13.51 0.95
N THR A 207 -21.49 13.93 1.95
CA THR A 207 -21.30 15.21 2.67
C THR A 207 -20.30 15.11 3.82
N GLY A 208 -19.71 13.93 4.05
CA GLY A 208 -18.70 13.70 5.08
C GLY A 208 -17.35 14.33 4.76
N THR A 209 -16.43 14.30 5.73
CA THR A 209 -15.07 14.87 5.61
C THR A 209 -14.20 14.22 4.53
N LYS A 210 -14.60 13.05 4.03
CA LYS A 210 -13.92 12.30 2.97
C LYS A 210 -14.68 12.29 1.64
N GLY A 211 -15.85 12.92 1.58
CA GLY A 211 -16.70 13.03 0.39
C GLY A 211 -16.63 14.40 -0.28
N GLY A 212 -17.51 14.62 -1.24
CA GLY A 212 -17.69 15.87 -1.96
C GLY A 212 -17.04 15.88 -3.35
N ILE A 213 -17.49 16.81 -4.19
CA ILE A 213 -17.09 16.90 -5.60
C ILE A 213 -15.57 17.01 -5.77
N HIS A 214 -14.89 17.75 -4.89
CA HIS A 214 -13.42 17.87 -4.94
C HIS A 214 -12.72 16.53 -4.70
N LYS A 215 -13.23 15.68 -3.78
CA LYS A 215 -12.66 14.36 -3.50
C LYS A 215 -12.96 13.37 -4.63
N ALA A 216 -14.15 13.44 -5.21
CA ALA A 216 -14.51 12.64 -6.38
C ALA A 216 -13.62 12.97 -7.59
N ARG A 217 -13.44 14.26 -7.89
CA ARG A 217 -12.52 14.71 -8.96
C ARG A 217 -11.08 14.30 -8.67
N ALA A 218 -10.59 14.49 -7.44
CA ALA A 218 -9.24 14.04 -7.06
C ALA A 218 -9.05 12.52 -7.19
N ARG A 219 -10.11 11.72 -6.96
CA ARG A 219 -10.09 10.28 -7.18
C ARG A 219 -10.05 9.92 -8.66
N ALA A 220 -10.93 10.49 -9.48
CA ALA A 220 -10.93 10.29 -10.93
C ALA A 220 -9.59 10.70 -11.55
N GLU A 221 -9.01 11.82 -11.11
CA GLU A 221 -7.68 12.26 -11.54
C GLU A 221 -6.58 11.25 -11.18
N LEU A 222 -6.61 10.70 -9.95
CA LEU A 222 -5.69 9.65 -9.56
C LEU A 222 -5.84 8.39 -10.42
N VAL A 223 -7.07 7.97 -10.70
CA VAL A 223 -7.38 6.82 -11.57
C VAL A 223 -6.81 7.06 -12.96
N ARG A 224 -7.16 8.19 -13.60
CA ARG A 224 -6.69 8.57 -14.94
C ARG A 224 -5.17 8.49 -15.03
N ARG A 225 -4.46 9.10 -14.07
CA ARG A 225 -2.99 9.15 -14.08
C ARG A 225 -2.36 7.77 -13.90
N GLN A 226 -2.85 6.98 -12.94
CA GLN A 226 -2.33 5.64 -12.69
C GLN A 226 -2.61 4.70 -13.88
N SER A 227 -3.79 4.76 -14.51
CA SER A 227 -4.09 3.97 -15.71
C SER A 227 -3.15 4.30 -16.86
N ARG A 228 -3.02 5.59 -17.24
CA ARG A 228 -2.16 6.02 -18.35
C ARG A 228 -0.70 5.67 -18.11
N TYR A 229 -0.21 5.88 -16.89
CA TYR A 229 1.16 5.50 -16.56
C TYR A 229 1.37 3.99 -16.66
N MET A 230 0.43 3.19 -16.12
CA MET A 230 0.57 1.74 -16.12
C MET A 230 0.59 1.18 -17.54
N LEU A 231 -0.27 1.71 -18.43
CA LEU A 231 -0.23 1.41 -19.86
C LEU A 231 1.11 1.74 -20.49
N GLU A 232 1.64 2.92 -20.19
CA GLU A 232 2.89 3.37 -20.80
C GLU A 232 4.08 2.54 -20.33
N ALA A 233 4.16 2.25 -19.02
CA ALA A 233 5.17 1.37 -18.49
C ALA A 233 5.07 -0.05 -19.07
N ALA A 234 3.85 -0.53 -19.33
CA ALA A 234 3.63 -1.83 -19.96
C ALA A 234 4.10 -1.86 -21.42
N ARG A 235 3.81 -0.80 -22.20
CA ARG A 235 4.29 -0.63 -23.58
C ARG A 235 5.82 -0.53 -23.65
N GLN A 236 6.45 0.11 -22.68
CA GLN A 236 7.91 0.29 -22.61
C GLN A 236 8.67 -0.84 -21.91
N SER A 237 7.99 -1.96 -21.59
CA SER A 237 8.63 -3.12 -20.98
C SER A 237 9.59 -3.85 -21.93
N GLY A 238 9.43 -3.66 -23.25
CA GLY A 238 10.18 -4.38 -24.27
C GLY A 238 9.70 -5.81 -24.51
N VAL A 239 8.54 -6.19 -23.96
CA VAL A 239 7.87 -7.47 -24.20
C VAL A 239 6.62 -7.21 -25.05
N ALA A 240 6.29 -8.13 -25.97
CA ALA A 240 5.08 -8.02 -26.77
C ALA A 240 3.82 -8.06 -25.88
N GLY A 241 2.84 -7.20 -26.19
CA GLY A 241 1.64 -7.01 -25.37
C GLY A 241 1.83 -5.96 -24.26
N PHE A 242 0.90 -5.94 -23.31
CA PHE A 242 0.96 -5.05 -22.15
C PHE A 242 1.50 -5.82 -20.95
N VAL A 243 2.82 -5.75 -20.74
CA VAL A 243 3.51 -6.54 -19.71
C VAL A 243 4.24 -5.63 -18.74
N LEU A 244 4.06 -5.85 -17.44
CA LEU A 244 4.79 -5.12 -16.40
C LEU A 244 5.88 -6.00 -15.76
N PRO A 245 7.16 -5.57 -15.81
CA PRO A 245 8.20 -6.21 -15.02
C PRO A 245 8.07 -5.81 -13.55
N LEU A 246 7.71 -6.76 -12.69
CA LEU A 246 7.51 -6.54 -11.25
C LEU A 246 8.51 -7.34 -10.42
N VAL A 247 9.02 -6.70 -9.38
CA VAL A 247 9.83 -7.35 -8.34
C VAL A 247 9.19 -7.06 -7.00
N TYR A 248 9.21 -8.03 -6.11
CA TYR A 248 8.74 -7.90 -4.73
C TYR A 248 9.88 -8.15 -3.76
N ILE A 249 9.92 -7.36 -2.70
CA ILE A 249 10.89 -7.47 -1.61
C ILE A 249 10.19 -7.81 -0.31
N GLU A 250 10.81 -8.70 0.47
CA GLU A 250 10.27 -9.09 1.76
C GLU A 250 10.63 -8.08 2.85
N ALA A 251 9.62 -7.55 3.54
CA ALA A 251 9.76 -6.59 4.62
C ALA A 251 10.16 -7.26 5.95
N THR A 252 10.46 -6.43 6.97
CA THR A 252 10.81 -6.91 8.32
C THR A 252 9.69 -7.67 9.02
N SER A 253 8.42 -7.46 8.64
CA SER A 253 7.31 -8.27 9.15
C SER A 253 7.19 -9.62 8.43
N GLY A 254 7.89 -9.81 7.32
CA GLY A 254 7.81 -10.99 6.46
C GLY A 254 6.84 -10.83 5.29
N ARG A 255 6.08 -9.73 5.18
CA ARG A 255 5.19 -9.44 4.03
C ARG A 255 5.98 -9.09 2.76
N LEU A 256 5.42 -9.38 1.59
CA LEU A 256 5.96 -8.94 0.30
C LEU A 256 5.42 -7.58 -0.11
N TYR A 257 6.32 -6.70 -0.55
CA TYR A 257 5.98 -5.38 -1.09
C TYR A 257 6.57 -5.21 -2.48
N SER A 258 5.84 -4.58 -3.40
CA SER A 258 6.41 -4.23 -4.70
C SER A 258 7.65 -3.33 -4.53
N GLU A 259 8.71 -3.67 -5.24
CA GLU A 259 9.92 -2.89 -5.37
C GLU A 259 9.80 -2.00 -6.60
N GLY A 260 9.56 -0.70 -6.37
CA GLY A 260 9.54 0.32 -7.41
C GLY A 260 8.24 0.47 -8.17
N ASN A 261 8.29 1.19 -9.29
CA ASN A 261 7.14 1.60 -10.07
C ASN A 261 7.20 1.10 -11.53
N PRO A 262 6.04 0.87 -12.17
CA PRO A 262 4.70 0.86 -11.58
C PRO A 262 4.53 -0.24 -10.53
N SER A 263 3.65 0.00 -9.57
CA SER A 263 3.24 -1.02 -8.60
C SER A 263 1.74 -1.26 -8.73
N ILE A 264 1.36 -2.47 -9.13
CA ILE A 264 -0.06 -2.89 -9.10
C ILE A 264 -0.54 -2.97 -7.65
N GLN A 265 0.32 -3.39 -6.72
CA GLN A 265 0.02 -3.46 -5.28
C GLN A 265 -0.27 -2.08 -4.67
N GLY A 266 0.36 -1.02 -5.17
CA GLY A 266 0.18 0.37 -4.74
C GLY A 266 -0.87 1.15 -5.53
N ALA A 267 -1.42 0.56 -6.60
CA ALA A 267 -2.44 1.18 -7.42
C ALA A 267 -3.77 1.31 -6.66
N CYS A 268 -4.60 2.26 -7.08
CA CYS A 268 -5.97 2.35 -6.58
C CYS A 268 -6.82 1.16 -7.06
N ARG A 269 -7.90 0.87 -6.34
CA ARG A 269 -8.74 -0.32 -6.57
C ARG A 269 -9.21 -0.40 -8.03
N GLU A 270 -9.74 0.68 -8.58
CA GLU A 270 -10.23 0.77 -9.96
C GLU A 270 -9.15 0.36 -10.96
N VAL A 271 -7.93 0.90 -10.80
CA VAL A 271 -6.79 0.60 -11.68
C VAL A 271 -6.32 -0.84 -11.51
N LYS A 272 -6.32 -1.37 -10.28
CA LYS A 272 -5.99 -2.79 -10.03
C LYS A 272 -6.99 -3.73 -10.71
N HIS A 273 -8.29 -3.43 -10.59
CA HIS A 273 -9.35 -4.22 -11.24
C HIS A 273 -9.20 -4.17 -12.76
N ALA A 274 -9.00 -2.98 -13.34
CA ALA A 274 -8.77 -2.87 -14.78
C ALA A 274 -7.49 -3.59 -15.21
N ALA A 275 -6.37 -3.42 -14.51
CA ALA A 275 -5.11 -4.06 -14.87
C ALA A 275 -5.16 -5.59 -14.82
N LEU A 276 -5.92 -6.16 -13.89
CA LEU A 276 -6.02 -7.59 -13.66
C LEU A 276 -7.43 -8.13 -14.01
N ASN A 277 -8.11 -7.49 -14.95
CA ASN A 277 -9.47 -7.84 -15.37
C ASN A 277 -9.57 -9.34 -15.69
N GLY A 278 -10.56 -10.01 -15.10
CA GLY A 278 -10.76 -11.46 -15.25
C GLY A 278 -9.84 -12.36 -14.40
N CYS A 279 -8.92 -11.80 -13.61
CA CYS A 279 -8.20 -12.56 -12.58
C CYS A 279 -9.09 -12.80 -11.35
N HIS A 280 -8.66 -13.70 -10.48
CA HIS A 280 -9.34 -14.06 -9.24
C HIS A 280 -8.57 -13.50 -8.03
N GLU A 281 -9.21 -12.65 -7.24
CA GLU A 281 -8.68 -12.11 -5.98
C GLU A 281 -9.15 -12.94 -4.80
N TYR A 282 -8.22 -13.27 -3.90
CA TYR A 282 -8.45 -14.01 -2.66
C TYR A 282 -7.94 -13.20 -1.47
N ASP A 283 -8.79 -12.95 -0.48
CA ASP A 283 -8.41 -12.24 0.75
C ASP A 283 -8.70 -13.09 1.99
N LEU A 284 -7.76 -13.12 2.95
CA LEU A 284 -7.91 -13.74 4.25
C LEU A 284 -8.90 -12.92 5.10
N GLU A 285 -10.06 -13.48 5.38
CA GLU A 285 -11.13 -12.75 6.06
C GLU A 285 -10.76 -12.41 7.51
N ASN A 286 -10.74 -11.14 7.89
CA ASN A 286 -10.44 -10.70 9.27
C ASN A 286 -9.17 -11.36 9.87
N ALA A 287 -8.16 -11.67 9.04
CA ALA A 287 -7.04 -12.54 9.37
C ALA A 287 -6.44 -12.29 10.76
N HIS A 288 -6.16 -11.03 11.09
CA HIS A 288 -5.54 -10.68 12.36
C HIS A 288 -6.41 -10.94 13.58
N TYR A 289 -7.74 -10.81 13.51
CA TYR A 289 -8.62 -11.16 14.63
C TYR A 289 -8.71 -12.67 14.80
N GLN A 290 -8.77 -13.42 13.69
CA GLN A 290 -8.75 -14.90 13.74
C GLN A 290 -7.44 -15.42 14.34
N ILE A 291 -6.31 -14.92 13.86
CA ILE A 291 -4.97 -15.27 14.35
C ILE A 291 -4.83 -14.87 15.83
N LEU A 292 -5.24 -13.65 16.20
CA LEU A 292 -5.18 -13.19 17.59
C LEU A 292 -5.98 -14.10 18.53
N ARG A 293 -7.19 -14.51 18.12
CA ARG A 293 -8.01 -15.42 18.91
C ARG A 293 -7.37 -16.80 19.08
N GLN A 294 -6.79 -17.35 18.01
CA GLN A 294 -6.13 -18.66 18.01
C GLN A 294 -4.77 -18.66 18.73
N MET A 295 -4.06 -17.52 18.76
CA MET A 295 -2.80 -17.37 19.51
C MET A 295 -3.01 -17.20 21.01
N ALA A 296 -4.21 -16.79 21.44
CA ALA A 296 -4.59 -16.62 22.85
C ALA A 296 -5.75 -17.56 23.24
N PRO A 297 -5.58 -18.90 23.14
CA PRO A 297 -6.68 -19.85 23.36
C PRO A 297 -7.22 -19.79 24.80
N GLU A 298 -6.34 -19.58 25.78
CA GLU A 298 -6.66 -19.50 27.21
C GLU A 298 -7.35 -18.19 27.61
N CYS A 299 -7.35 -17.17 26.76
CA CYS A 299 -8.02 -15.92 27.06
C CYS A 299 -9.52 -16.03 26.76
N ARG A 300 -10.35 -15.60 27.70
CA ARG A 300 -11.78 -15.37 27.44
C ARG A 300 -11.93 -14.05 26.68
N LEU A 301 -12.24 -14.12 25.39
CA LEU A 301 -12.33 -12.97 24.47
C LEU A 301 -13.74 -12.84 23.84
N PRO A 302 -14.79 -12.62 24.65
CA PRO A 302 -16.17 -12.72 24.19
C PRO A 302 -16.56 -11.67 23.15
N ALA A 303 -16.00 -10.46 23.19
CA ALA A 303 -16.26 -9.42 22.21
C ALA A 303 -15.53 -9.70 20.89
N VAL A 304 -14.33 -10.29 20.94
CA VAL A 304 -13.64 -10.79 19.74
C VAL A 304 -14.40 -11.96 19.13
N ASP A 305 -14.85 -12.93 19.93
CA ASP A 305 -15.65 -14.07 19.47
C ASP A 305 -16.97 -13.60 18.82
N THR A 306 -17.62 -12.61 19.43
CA THR A 306 -18.83 -11.97 18.86
C THR A 306 -18.51 -11.25 17.54
N TYR A 307 -17.38 -10.53 17.47
CA TYR A 307 -16.97 -9.84 16.25
C TYR A 307 -16.66 -10.81 15.10
N LEU A 308 -15.99 -11.93 15.39
CA LEU A 308 -15.66 -12.96 14.40
C LEU A 308 -16.90 -13.66 13.87
N SER A 309 -17.88 -13.95 14.73
CA SER A 309 -19.14 -14.59 14.33
C SER A 309 -20.14 -13.65 13.63
N ASN A 310 -20.13 -12.35 13.93
CA ASN A 310 -21.04 -11.39 13.30
C ASN A 310 -20.41 -10.01 13.06
N LYS A 311 -19.45 -9.96 12.13
CA LYS A 311 -18.71 -8.75 11.73
C LYS A 311 -19.62 -7.57 11.35
N SER A 312 -20.72 -7.84 10.65
CA SER A 312 -21.64 -6.81 10.17
C SER A 312 -22.43 -6.20 11.33
N ALA A 313 -23.00 -7.01 12.22
CA ALA A 313 -23.75 -6.52 13.38
C ALA A 313 -22.85 -5.74 14.35
N THR A 314 -21.63 -6.20 14.63
CA THR A 314 -20.71 -5.45 15.50
C THR A 314 -20.33 -4.09 14.91
N ARG A 315 -20.06 -4.03 13.60
CA ARG A 315 -19.77 -2.75 12.92
C ARG A 315 -20.98 -1.81 12.94
N GLN A 316 -22.18 -2.36 12.75
CA GLN A 316 -23.43 -1.60 12.83
C GLN A 316 -23.67 -1.05 14.24
N ALA A 317 -23.50 -1.88 15.27
CA ALA A 317 -23.64 -1.45 16.67
C ALA A 317 -22.70 -0.28 17.00
N ILE A 318 -21.42 -0.38 16.63
CA ILE A 318 -20.45 0.70 16.83
C ILE A 318 -20.83 1.95 16.01
N ALA A 319 -21.30 1.77 14.78
CA ALA A 319 -21.74 2.86 13.91
C ALA A 319 -22.90 3.63 14.53
N ASP A 320 -23.89 2.92 15.07
CA ASP A 320 -25.08 3.50 15.70
C ASP A 320 -24.74 4.18 17.04
N GLU A 321 -24.02 3.48 17.91
CA GLU A 321 -23.59 4.00 19.22
C GLU A 321 -22.74 5.27 19.08
N ALA A 322 -21.87 5.32 18.06
CA ALA A 322 -20.97 6.45 17.84
C ALA A 322 -21.46 7.47 16.80
N ARG A 323 -22.61 7.22 16.15
CA ARG A 323 -23.12 8.04 15.03
C ARG A 323 -22.05 8.28 13.97
N VAL A 324 -21.46 7.19 13.48
CA VAL A 324 -20.47 7.16 12.40
C VAL A 324 -20.92 6.21 11.31
N THR A 325 -20.28 6.26 10.16
CA THR A 325 -20.57 5.29 9.09
C THR A 325 -20.02 3.90 9.45
N ILE A 326 -20.62 2.83 8.91
CA ILE A 326 -20.11 1.45 9.00
C ILE A 326 -18.65 1.36 8.53
N LYS A 327 -18.29 2.13 7.49
CA LYS A 327 -16.93 2.22 6.96
C LYS A 327 -15.96 2.77 8.01
N GLN A 328 -16.33 3.86 8.70
CA GLN A 328 -15.53 4.42 9.78
C GLN A 328 -15.41 3.44 10.96
N ALA A 329 -16.50 2.77 11.35
CA ALA A 329 -16.47 1.75 12.39
C ALA A 329 -15.48 0.61 12.03
N LYS A 330 -15.52 0.11 10.78
CA LYS A 330 -14.55 -0.87 10.27
C LYS A 330 -13.11 -0.37 10.39
N THR A 331 -12.82 0.85 9.96
CA THR A 331 -11.46 1.43 10.04
C THR A 331 -10.95 1.52 11.47
N VAL A 332 -11.81 1.91 12.41
CA VAL A 332 -11.44 2.03 13.83
C VAL A 332 -11.18 0.67 14.47
N ILE A 333 -12.01 -0.33 14.20
CA ILE A 333 -11.80 -1.72 14.65
C ILE A 333 -10.44 -2.24 14.14
N ILE A 334 -10.14 -2.05 12.86
CA ILE A 334 -8.83 -2.44 12.29
C ILE A 334 -7.69 -1.65 12.97
N SER A 335 -7.88 -0.37 13.27
CA SER A 335 -6.84 0.44 13.91
C SER A 335 -6.53 -0.04 15.34
N LEU A 336 -7.53 -0.59 16.05
CA LEU A 336 -7.40 -1.11 17.40
C LEU A 336 -6.41 -2.28 17.49
N ILE A 337 -6.50 -3.26 16.57
CA ILE A 337 -5.60 -4.42 16.57
C ILE A 337 -4.14 -4.01 16.30
N TYR A 338 -3.92 -2.94 15.55
CA TYR A 338 -2.60 -2.35 15.32
C TYR A 338 -2.16 -1.35 16.40
N GLY A 339 -2.88 -1.31 17.53
CA GLY A 339 -2.48 -0.58 18.73
C GLY A 339 -2.86 0.89 18.76
N ALA A 340 -3.89 1.30 18.02
CA ALA A 340 -4.51 2.60 18.24
C ALA A 340 -5.04 2.70 19.67
N GLU A 341 -4.76 3.81 20.33
CA GLU A 341 -5.26 4.08 21.67
C GLU A 341 -6.72 4.56 21.59
N LEU A 342 -7.59 4.02 22.44
CA LEU A 342 -8.98 4.44 22.56
C LEU A 342 -9.05 5.79 23.31
N LYS A 343 -8.69 6.86 22.60
CA LYS A 343 -8.64 8.23 23.13
C LYS A 343 -9.22 9.22 22.11
N PRO A 344 -9.95 10.26 22.56
CA PRO A 344 -10.64 11.19 21.67
C PRO A 344 -9.80 12.41 21.24
N PHE A 345 -8.49 12.45 21.52
CA PHE A 345 -7.67 13.65 21.27
C PHE A 345 -7.15 13.72 19.83
N LYS A 346 -7.09 14.93 19.28
CA LYS A 346 -6.48 15.21 17.96
C LYS A 346 -5.04 14.67 17.90
N GLY A 347 -4.68 13.99 16.82
CA GLY A 347 -3.40 13.30 16.66
C GLY A 347 -3.40 11.85 17.16
N CYS A 348 -4.53 11.35 17.66
CA CYS A 348 -4.77 9.92 17.85
C CYS A 348 -5.47 9.34 16.61
N ALA A 349 -5.08 8.15 16.18
CA ALA A 349 -5.55 7.54 14.93
C ALA A 349 -7.08 7.47 14.80
N ILE A 350 -7.80 7.25 15.90
CA ILE A 350 -9.27 7.22 15.92
C ILE A 350 -9.84 8.61 15.68
N ALA A 351 -9.35 9.64 16.39
CA ALA A 351 -9.81 11.02 16.24
C ALA A 351 -9.45 11.61 14.87
N ASP A 352 -8.31 11.22 14.30
CA ASP A 352 -7.91 11.65 12.96
C ASP A 352 -8.80 10.99 11.87
N GLU A 353 -9.34 9.79 12.13
CA GLU A 353 -10.24 9.09 11.21
C GLU A 353 -11.69 9.62 11.24
N VAL A 354 -12.23 9.87 12.44
CA VAL A 354 -13.66 10.18 12.62
C VAL A 354 -13.95 11.59 13.15
N GLY A 355 -12.93 12.35 13.52
CA GLY A 355 -13.05 13.61 14.24
C GLY A 355 -13.20 13.43 15.76
N VAL A 356 -12.78 14.46 16.51
CA VAL A 356 -12.72 14.45 18.00
C VAL A 356 -14.07 14.09 18.64
N ALA A 357 -15.17 14.69 18.16
CA ALA A 357 -16.50 14.47 18.73
C ALA A 357 -16.99 13.03 18.52
N ALA A 358 -16.78 12.46 17.34
CA ALA A 358 -17.14 11.07 17.07
C ALA A 358 -16.22 10.11 17.84
N ALA A 359 -14.92 10.41 17.93
CA ALA A 359 -13.98 9.61 18.69
C ALA A 359 -14.35 9.55 20.19
N ALA A 360 -14.88 10.63 20.78
CA ALA A 360 -15.39 10.60 22.15
C ALA A 360 -16.54 9.61 22.31
N ARG A 361 -17.49 9.57 21.35
CA ARG A 361 -18.58 8.59 21.37
C ARG A 361 -18.09 7.16 21.14
N ILE A 362 -17.12 6.96 20.24
CA ILE A 362 -16.44 5.66 20.06
C ILE A 362 -15.76 5.21 21.35
N CYS A 363 -15.10 6.11 22.08
CA CYS A 363 -14.48 5.76 23.36
C CYS A 363 -15.51 5.38 24.43
N ALA A 364 -16.72 5.95 24.34
CA ALA A 364 -17.84 5.65 25.22
C ALA A 364 -18.66 4.41 24.79
N SER A 365 -18.56 3.96 23.54
CA SER A 365 -19.25 2.77 23.00
C SER A 365 -18.98 1.54 23.87
N PRO A 366 -20.01 0.88 24.44
CA PRO A 366 -19.86 -0.38 25.16
C PRO A 366 -19.21 -1.47 24.30
N THR A 367 -19.64 -1.61 23.04
CA THR A 367 -19.08 -2.60 22.11
C THR A 367 -17.59 -2.35 21.86
N MET A 368 -17.18 -1.10 21.60
CA MET A 368 -15.78 -0.77 21.35
C MET A 368 -14.91 -0.95 22.61
N ARG A 369 -15.42 -0.60 23.79
CA ARG A 369 -14.70 -0.78 25.05
C ARG A 369 -14.48 -2.26 25.36
N ALA A 370 -15.49 -3.11 25.14
CA ALA A 370 -15.37 -4.55 25.29
C ALA A 370 -14.34 -5.13 24.33
N LEU A 371 -14.37 -4.73 23.05
CA LEU A 371 -13.40 -5.18 22.06
C LEU A 371 -11.97 -4.74 22.39
N ASN A 372 -11.78 -3.51 22.88
CA ASN A 372 -10.47 -3.02 23.33
C ASN A 372 -9.95 -3.75 24.57
N ALA A 373 -10.83 -4.15 25.48
CA ALA A 373 -10.47 -4.97 26.64
C ALA A 373 -9.95 -6.33 26.18
N ASP A 374 -10.68 -7.02 25.30
CA ASP A 374 -10.27 -8.31 24.74
C ASP A 374 -8.94 -8.22 24.00
N VAL A 375 -8.78 -7.25 23.08
CA VAL A 375 -7.51 -7.05 22.36
C VAL A 375 -6.36 -6.76 23.33
N THR A 376 -6.62 -6.04 24.42
CA THR A 376 -5.60 -5.75 25.43
C THR A 376 -5.21 -7.01 26.22
N ALA A 377 -6.19 -7.82 26.62
CA ALA A 377 -5.95 -9.09 27.31
C ALA A 377 -5.17 -10.08 26.42
N ALA A 378 -5.62 -10.27 25.18
CA ALA A 378 -4.94 -11.11 24.21
C ALA A 378 -3.52 -10.63 23.92
N ARG A 379 -3.32 -9.31 23.77
CA ARG A 379 -1.99 -8.72 23.57
C ARG A 379 -1.04 -9.08 24.71
N ALA A 380 -1.47 -8.93 25.96
CA ALA A 380 -0.64 -9.24 27.11
C ALA A 380 -0.21 -10.72 27.09
N ALA A 381 -1.17 -11.63 26.94
CA ALA A 381 -0.91 -13.07 26.90
C ALA A 381 0.01 -13.49 25.74
N ILE A 382 -0.22 -12.97 24.53
CA ILE A 382 0.59 -13.30 23.34
C ILE A 382 2.01 -12.75 23.51
N VAL A 383 2.15 -11.49 23.93
CA VAL A 383 3.47 -10.87 24.11
C VAL A 383 4.27 -11.57 25.20
N GLU A 384 3.63 -11.97 26.30
CA GLU A 384 4.25 -12.74 27.37
C GLU A 384 4.75 -14.10 26.85
N LYS A 385 3.89 -14.86 26.17
CA LYS A 385 4.25 -16.17 25.57
C LYS A 385 5.44 -16.05 24.62
N PHE A 386 5.37 -15.14 23.65
CA PHE A 386 6.47 -14.92 22.70
C PHE A 386 7.74 -14.37 23.37
N SER A 387 7.60 -13.63 24.47
CA SER A 387 8.75 -13.16 25.26
C SER A 387 9.40 -14.26 26.10
N GLY A 388 8.65 -15.30 26.49
CA GLY A 388 9.21 -16.50 27.12
C GLY A 388 9.92 -17.40 26.10
N ASP A 389 9.27 -17.63 24.95
CA ASP A 389 9.70 -18.64 23.98
C ASP A 389 10.79 -18.14 23.01
N HIS A 390 10.81 -16.84 22.70
CA HIS A 390 11.60 -16.29 21.58
C HIS A 390 12.49 -15.09 21.92
N ARG A 391 12.62 -14.70 23.19
CA ARG A 391 13.44 -13.56 23.63
C ARG A 391 14.90 -13.91 23.86
N LYS A 392 15.56 -14.50 22.85
CA LYS A 392 17.01 -14.68 22.90
C LYS A 392 17.70 -13.40 22.45
N GLY A 393 18.49 -12.77 23.32
CA GLY A 393 19.38 -11.65 22.93
C GLY A 393 18.70 -10.30 22.64
N GLY A 394 17.50 -10.04 23.19
CA GLY A 394 16.84 -8.74 23.03
C GLY A 394 16.08 -8.54 21.72
N VAL A 395 15.70 -9.63 21.05
CA VAL A 395 14.82 -9.61 19.86
C VAL A 395 13.57 -10.45 20.09
N VAL A 396 12.51 -10.20 19.31
CA VAL A 396 11.34 -11.08 19.16
C VAL A 396 11.29 -11.57 17.72
N VAL A 397 11.17 -12.88 17.54
CA VAL A 397 11.04 -13.52 16.22
C VAL A 397 9.57 -13.85 15.97
N ASN A 398 9.03 -13.43 14.83
CA ASN A 398 7.66 -13.78 14.43
C ASN A 398 7.59 -15.12 13.69
N THR A 399 6.38 -15.60 13.39
CA THR A 399 6.14 -16.87 12.68
C THR A 399 6.80 -16.95 11.29
N ALA A 400 7.06 -15.81 10.65
CA ALA A 400 7.79 -15.74 9.38
C ALA A 400 9.32 -15.81 9.54
N GLY A 401 9.83 -16.03 10.77
CA GLY A 401 11.26 -16.07 11.07
C GLY A 401 11.92 -14.68 11.03
N ARG A 402 11.17 -13.60 11.22
CA ARG A 402 11.69 -12.22 11.15
C ARG A 402 11.83 -11.61 12.53
N GLU A 403 12.95 -10.91 12.72
CA GLU A 403 13.34 -10.32 13.99
C GLU A 403 12.83 -8.89 14.15
N LEU A 404 12.34 -8.59 15.35
CA LEU A 404 12.11 -7.25 15.85
C LEU A 404 13.06 -6.99 17.02
N THR A 405 14.00 -6.07 16.86
CA THR A 405 14.88 -5.65 17.96
C THR A 405 14.09 -4.89 19.01
N LEU A 406 14.15 -5.36 20.25
CA LEU A 406 13.53 -4.69 21.39
C LEU A 406 14.38 -3.50 21.83
N GLY A 407 13.71 -2.46 22.31
CA GLY A 407 14.36 -1.27 22.86
C GLY A 407 13.35 -0.40 23.57
N SER A 408 13.82 0.69 24.21
CA SER A 408 12.98 1.57 25.05
C SER A 408 11.76 2.18 24.34
N LYS A 409 11.77 2.22 23.01
CA LYS A 409 10.67 2.74 22.18
C LYS A 409 9.68 1.69 21.70
N VAL A 410 10.01 0.40 21.81
CA VAL A 410 9.19 -0.71 21.35
C VAL A 410 8.20 -1.09 22.45
N LYS A 411 6.94 -0.66 22.27
CA LYS A 411 5.80 -1.04 23.11
C LYS A 411 5.18 -2.36 22.66
N ASP A 412 4.47 -3.05 23.55
CA ASP A 412 3.77 -4.33 23.30
C ASP A 412 2.89 -4.34 22.05
N ARG A 413 2.24 -3.22 21.74
CA ARG A 413 1.45 -3.09 20.50
C ARG A 413 2.27 -3.25 19.21
N HIS A 414 3.54 -2.83 19.21
CA HIS A 414 4.45 -3.06 18.09
C HIS A 414 4.85 -4.54 18.01
N ILE A 415 5.05 -5.18 19.18
CA ILE A 415 5.40 -6.59 19.27
C ILE A 415 4.24 -7.44 18.74
N LEU A 416 3.02 -7.19 19.20
CA LEU A 416 1.82 -7.86 18.70
C LEU A 416 1.65 -7.68 17.20
N ALA A 417 1.78 -6.45 16.68
CA ALA A 417 1.66 -6.19 15.25
C ALA A 417 2.71 -6.99 14.44
N HIS A 418 3.95 -7.07 14.92
CA HIS A 418 5.02 -7.86 14.29
C HIS A 418 4.73 -9.36 14.29
N ILE A 419 4.17 -9.88 15.38
CA ILE A 419 3.77 -11.28 15.52
C ILE A 419 2.63 -11.62 14.55
N LEU A 420 1.54 -10.85 14.59
CA LEU A 420 0.34 -11.09 13.77
C LEU A 420 0.67 -11.00 12.27
N GLN A 421 1.43 -10.00 11.85
CA GLN A 421 1.85 -9.86 10.45
C GLN A 421 2.77 -10.99 9.99
N GLY A 422 3.60 -11.52 10.89
CA GLY A 422 4.43 -12.69 10.59
C GLY A 422 3.60 -13.95 10.35
N ALA A 423 2.58 -14.17 11.20
CA ALA A 423 1.65 -15.28 11.04
C ALA A 423 0.82 -15.17 9.77
N GLU A 424 0.24 -13.99 9.50
CA GLU A 424 -0.51 -13.72 8.26
C GLU A 424 0.36 -13.96 7.02
N SER A 425 1.61 -13.48 7.03
CA SER A 425 2.52 -13.66 5.91
C SER A 425 3.00 -15.11 5.72
N GLU A 426 2.94 -15.95 6.75
CA GLU A 426 3.16 -17.39 6.62
C GLU A 426 1.92 -18.10 6.06
N CYS A 427 0.72 -17.67 6.44
CA CYS A 427 -0.54 -18.15 5.85
C CYS A 427 -0.59 -17.83 4.35
N LEU A 428 -0.27 -16.59 3.96
CA LEU A 428 -0.21 -16.19 2.55
C LEU A 428 0.84 -16.98 1.78
N ARG A 429 1.99 -17.29 2.38
CA ARG A 429 3.00 -18.14 1.75
C ARG A 429 2.45 -19.54 1.44
N ALA A 430 1.63 -20.11 2.32
CA ALA A 430 0.94 -21.38 2.06
C ALA A 430 0.05 -21.30 0.83
N CYS A 431 -0.76 -20.23 0.72
CA CYS A 431 -1.61 -19.99 -0.45
C CYS A 431 -0.79 -19.79 -1.73
N MET A 432 0.32 -19.04 -1.66
CA MET A 432 1.20 -18.79 -2.80
C MET A 432 1.83 -20.08 -3.33
N ASP A 433 2.22 -21.02 -2.45
CA ASP A 433 2.75 -22.32 -2.85
C ASP A 433 1.69 -23.15 -3.60
N VAL A 434 0.41 -23.04 -3.20
CA VAL A 434 -0.72 -23.69 -3.90
C VAL A 434 -1.00 -23.02 -5.25
N ALA A 435 -1.01 -21.68 -5.30
CA ALA A 435 -1.25 -20.93 -6.53
C ALA A 435 -0.15 -21.16 -7.58
N GLY A 436 1.11 -21.31 -7.13
CA GLY A 436 2.26 -21.51 -8.01
C GLY A 436 2.32 -20.44 -9.09
N GLY A 437 2.62 -20.87 -10.33
CA GLY A 437 2.78 -19.96 -11.48
C GLY A 437 1.52 -19.19 -11.89
N ALA A 438 0.35 -19.50 -11.31
CA ALA A 438 -0.86 -18.71 -11.52
C ALA A 438 -0.89 -17.42 -10.68
N LEU A 439 -0.08 -17.31 -9.64
CA LEU A 439 0.04 -16.12 -8.80
C LEU A 439 0.55 -14.92 -9.62
N VAL A 440 -0.22 -13.84 -9.63
CA VAL A 440 0.12 -12.60 -10.36
C VAL A 440 0.38 -11.40 -9.46
N LEU A 441 -0.26 -11.34 -8.30
CA LEU A 441 -0.12 -10.21 -7.39
C LEU A 441 -0.22 -10.66 -5.93
N PRO A 442 0.86 -10.63 -5.14
CA PRO A 442 0.75 -10.72 -3.69
C PRO A 442 0.28 -9.39 -3.08
N GLN A 443 -0.61 -9.46 -2.10
CA GLN A 443 -1.12 -8.32 -1.32
C GLN A 443 -0.82 -8.51 0.18
N HIS A 444 -1.28 -7.58 1.00
CA HIS A 444 -1.01 -7.61 2.45
C HIS A 444 -1.75 -8.73 3.15
N ASP A 445 -3.03 -8.88 2.83
CA ASP A 445 -3.99 -9.82 3.41
C ASP A 445 -4.57 -10.78 2.37
N GLY A 446 -4.01 -10.80 1.16
CA GLY A 446 -4.53 -11.58 0.05
C GLY A 446 -3.58 -11.72 -1.13
N PHE A 447 -4.10 -12.19 -2.25
CA PHE A 447 -3.39 -12.31 -3.52
C PHE A 447 -4.35 -12.45 -4.71
N ALA A 448 -3.86 -12.16 -5.92
CA ALA A 448 -4.57 -12.46 -7.16
C ALA A 448 -3.91 -13.59 -7.95
N SER A 449 -4.75 -14.39 -8.61
CA SER A 449 -4.39 -15.53 -9.45
C SER A 449 -5.03 -15.39 -10.84
N ARG A 450 -4.34 -15.84 -11.90
CA ARG A 450 -4.93 -15.90 -13.25
C ARG A 450 -6.06 -16.91 -13.39
N VAL A 451 -6.12 -17.89 -12.49
CA VAL A 451 -7.11 -18.97 -12.53
C VAL A 451 -7.84 -19.08 -11.22
N GLY A 452 -9.07 -19.60 -11.28
CA GLY A 452 -9.83 -20.02 -10.11
C GLY A 452 -9.08 -21.09 -9.32
N LEU A 453 -8.97 -20.89 -8.02
CA LEU A 453 -8.32 -21.79 -7.07
C LEU A 453 -9.38 -22.31 -6.10
N ASP A 454 -9.16 -23.54 -5.63
CA ASP A 454 -10.02 -24.18 -4.66
C ASP A 454 -9.78 -23.59 -3.26
N MET A 455 -10.77 -22.90 -2.71
CA MET A 455 -10.68 -22.27 -1.38
C MET A 455 -10.45 -23.30 -0.27
N GLY A 456 -11.01 -24.51 -0.37
CA GLY A 456 -10.79 -25.58 0.60
C GLY A 456 -9.34 -26.07 0.60
N LYS A 457 -8.71 -26.18 -0.57
CA LYS A 457 -7.27 -26.48 -0.68
C LYS A 457 -6.41 -25.36 -0.11
N LEU A 458 -6.78 -24.11 -0.32
CA LEU A 458 -6.08 -22.95 0.26
C LEU A 458 -6.16 -22.97 1.79
N SER A 459 -7.37 -23.07 2.36
CA SER A 459 -7.56 -23.17 3.83
C SER A 459 -6.82 -24.38 4.42
N ASN A 460 -6.87 -25.54 3.77
CA ASN A 460 -6.15 -26.72 4.24
C ASN A 460 -4.62 -26.53 4.18
N ALA A 461 -4.10 -25.89 3.13
CA ALA A 461 -2.67 -25.58 3.05
C ALA A 461 -2.23 -24.61 4.15
N ILE A 462 -3.04 -23.60 4.47
CA ILE A 462 -2.81 -22.72 5.63
C ILE A 462 -2.74 -23.57 6.90
N ARG A 463 -3.79 -24.36 7.17
CA ARG A 463 -3.89 -25.17 8.40
C ARG A 463 -2.73 -26.14 8.56
N LEU A 464 -2.36 -26.86 7.52
CA LEU A 464 -1.25 -27.82 7.55
C LEU A 464 0.09 -27.13 7.81
N ARG A 465 0.29 -25.91 7.29
CA ARG A 465 1.55 -25.19 7.42
C ARG A 465 1.69 -24.44 8.73
N THR A 466 0.63 -23.77 9.16
CA THR A 466 0.68 -22.78 10.25
C THR A 466 -0.09 -23.21 11.48
N GLY A 467 -0.96 -24.20 11.36
CA GLY A 467 -1.92 -24.58 12.40
C GLY A 467 -3.12 -23.64 12.51
N PHE A 468 -3.15 -22.53 11.77
CA PHE A 468 -4.29 -21.60 11.80
C PHE A 468 -5.43 -22.09 10.92
N ASP A 469 -6.64 -21.98 11.43
CA ASP A 469 -7.87 -22.15 10.66
C ASP A 469 -8.37 -20.79 10.21
N LEU A 470 -8.26 -20.48 8.91
CA LEU A 470 -8.62 -19.17 8.35
C LEU A 470 -9.57 -19.32 7.17
N GLU A 471 -10.56 -18.45 7.16
CA GLU A 471 -11.50 -18.29 6.05
C GLU A 471 -10.92 -17.36 4.97
N LEU A 472 -11.22 -17.67 3.71
CA LEU A 472 -10.90 -16.85 2.56
C LEU A 472 -12.18 -16.32 1.90
N SER A 473 -12.10 -15.12 1.35
CA SER A 473 -13.08 -14.58 0.42
C SER A 473 -12.52 -14.61 -1.01
N HIS A 474 -13.42 -14.66 -2.00
CA HIS A 474 -13.08 -14.72 -3.41
C HIS A 474 -13.91 -13.70 -4.21
N GLU A 475 -13.24 -12.93 -5.08
CA GLU A 475 -13.84 -12.01 -6.04
C GLU A 475 -13.18 -12.24 -7.42
N VAL A 476 -13.95 -12.07 -8.51
CA VAL A 476 -13.38 -11.97 -9.87
C VAL A 476 -13.22 -10.48 -10.18
N LEU A 477 -12.02 -10.07 -10.60
CA LEU A 477 -11.61 -8.67 -10.72
C LEU A 477 -12.22 -7.94 -11.92
#